data_AF-A0A2V4DF28-F1
#
_entry.id   AF-A0A2V4DF28-F1
#
_cell.length_a   1.000
_cell.length_b   1.000
_cell.length_c   1.000
_cell.angle_alpha   90.00
_cell.angle_beta   90.00
_cell.angle_gamma   90.00
#
_symmetry.space_group_name_H-M   'P 1'
#
loop_
_entity.id
_entity.type
_entity.pdbx_description
1 polymer ?
#
loop_
_entity_poly.entity_id
_entity_poly.type
_entity_poly.pdbx_seq_one_letter_code
_entity_poly.pdbx_strand_id
1 'polypeptide(L)'
;MKAKQWDLNIYIDSDGDGDKTNDDDADGESYSWTTPPGEWKVRLSVTDDQGMVSTEETWVYVNARAIWSNLEIGRNNSADNPRQEFTAPLTYDFENSHKLNQFKTRLVYPKEDPGSGIPGTEQDNRMDLYFYNETDEEVRNSSSNSDEQQTDSDCSEDNYCLTMTSSTGDFRTH
;
A
#
# COMPACT_ATOMS: atom_id res chain seq x y z
N MET A 1 -8.14 -38.24 -17.99
CA MET A 1 -7.71 -37.69 -16.68
C MET A 1 -8.21 -36.27 -16.64
N LYS A 2 -8.91 -35.83 -15.59
CA LYS A 2 -9.32 -34.42 -15.51
C LYS A 2 -8.12 -33.61 -15.00
N ALA A 3 -7.43 -32.90 -15.88
CA ALA A 3 -6.36 -32.00 -15.45
C ALA A 3 -7.01 -30.69 -14.98
N LYS A 4 -6.54 -30.15 -13.86
CA LYS A 4 -6.98 -28.86 -13.31
C LYS A 4 -5.73 -28.06 -13.02
N GLN A 5 -5.56 -26.98 -13.76
CA GLN A 5 -4.37 -26.17 -13.77
C GLN A 5 -4.72 -24.75 -13.36
N TRP A 6 -3.95 -24.21 -12.45
CA TRP A 6 -4.08 -22.86 -11.93
C TRP A 6 -2.94 -22.02 -12.49
N ASP A 7 -3.31 -20.87 -13.03
CA ASP A 7 -2.44 -19.74 -13.32
C ASP A 7 -2.85 -18.66 -12.31
N LEU A 8 -1.92 -18.29 -11.42
CA LEU A 8 -2.19 -17.42 -10.27
C LEU A 8 -2.05 -15.94 -10.65
N ASN A 9 -1.49 -15.63 -11.82
CA ASN A 9 -1.51 -14.30 -12.41
C ASN A 9 -1.22 -14.34 -13.91
N ILE A 10 -2.26 -14.21 -14.73
CA ILE A 10 -2.20 -14.29 -16.21
C ILE A 10 -1.35 -13.20 -16.91
N TYR A 11 -0.72 -12.33 -16.12
CA TYR A 11 0.12 -11.22 -16.56
C TYR A 11 1.59 -11.42 -16.22
N ILE A 12 1.92 -12.44 -15.43
CA ILE A 12 3.28 -12.87 -15.13
C ILE A 12 3.61 -14.03 -16.06
N ASP A 13 4.87 -14.18 -16.41
CA ASP A 13 5.38 -15.36 -17.13
C ASP A 13 6.22 -16.13 -16.10
N SER A 14 5.57 -17.06 -15.39
CA SER A 14 6.19 -17.75 -14.25
C SER A 14 7.31 -18.72 -14.66
N ASP A 15 7.28 -19.29 -15.88
CA ASP A 15 8.27 -20.26 -16.35
C ASP A 15 9.32 -19.66 -17.31
N GLY A 16 9.11 -18.43 -17.76
CA GLY A 16 10.06 -17.61 -18.52
C GLY A 16 10.14 -17.98 -20.00
N ASP A 17 9.12 -18.64 -20.54
CA ASP A 17 9.10 -19.08 -21.94
C ASP A 17 8.70 -17.97 -22.94
N GLY A 18 8.25 -16.82 -22.43
CA GLY A 18 7.82 -15.66 -23.19
C GLY A 18 6.32 -15.60 -23.50
N ASP A 19 5.52 -16.57 -23.05
CA ASP A 19 4.06 -16.57 -23.11
C ASP A 19 3.49 -16.55 -21.68
N LYS A 20 2.76 -15.47 -21.37
CA LYS A 20 2.17 -15.21 -20.04
C LYS A 20 0.84 -15.94 -19.81
N THR A 21 0.41 -16.74 -20.79
CA THR A 21 -0.97 -17.27 -20.82
C THR A 21 -1.04 -18.78 -20.74
N ASN A 22 0.11 -19.44 -20.71
CA ASN A 22 0.32 -20.88 -20.66
C ASN A 22 1.19 -21.30 -19.46
N ASP A 23 1.16 -20.53 -18.38
CA ASP A 23 1.92 -20.79 -17.16
C ASP A 23 1.07 -21.46 -16.08
N ASP A 24 1.13 -22.79 -16.02
CA ASP A 24 0.53 -23.55 -14.95
C ASP A 24 1.36 -23.41 -13.66
N ASP A 25 0.98 -22.49 -12.79
CA ASP A 25 1.61 -22.26 -11.49
C ASP A 25 1.32 -23.39 -10.48
N ALA A 26 0.15 -24.05 -10.60
CA ALA A 26 -0.25 -25.10 -9.68
C ALA A 26 -1.31 -26.05 -10.27
N ASP A 27 -1.51 -27.20 -9.62
CA ASP A 27 -2.52 -28.19 -9.99
C ASP A 27 -3.50 -28.52 -8.86
N GLY A 28 -4.67 -29.04 -9.24
CA GLY A 28 -5.63 -29.65 -8.30
C GLY A 28 -7.01 -28.98 -8.23
N GLU A 29 -7.92 -29.58 -7.46
CA GLU A 29 -9.29 -29.06 -7.27
C GLU A 29 -9.35 -27.80 -6.42
N SER A 30 -8.35 -27.59 -5.58
CA SER A 30 -8.25 -26.45 -4.69
C SER A 30 -6.77 -26.18 -4.47
N TYR A 31 -6.41 -24.90 -4.46
CA TYR A 31 -5.05 -24.46 -4.24
C TYR A 31 -5.04 -23.30 -3.25
N SER A 32 -3.99 -23.26 -2.42
CA SER A 32 -3.77 -22.20 -1.45
C SER A 32 -2.40 -21.59 -1.71
N TRP A 33 -2.36 -20.28 -1.86
CA TRP A 33 -1.12 -19.55 -2.11
C TRP A 33 -1.01 -18.35 -1.17
N THR A 34 0.22 -17.88 -0.99
CA THR A 34 0.53 -16.63 -0.30
C THR A 34 1.00 -15.63 -1.34
N THR A 35 0.52 -14.40 -1.28
CA THR A 35 0.88 -13.39 -2.26
C THR A 35 0.99 -11.99 -1.62
N PRO A 36 1.86 -11.10 -2.15
CA PRO A 36 1.91 -9.71 -1.72
C PRO A 36 0.57 -8.98 -1.92
N PRO A 37 0.37 -7.84 -1.23
CA PRO A 37 -0.74 -6.93 -1.50
C PRO A 37 -0.78 -6.50 -2.97
N GLY A 38 -1.98 -6.32 -3.51
CA GLY A 38 -2.23 -5.83 -4.87
C GLY A 38 -3.31 -6.62 -5.61
N GLU A 39 -3.31 -6.47 -6.93
CA GLU A 39 -4.27 -7.09 -7.85
C GLU A 39 -3.69 -8.34 -8.51
N TRP A 40 -4.46 -9.43 -8.50
CA TRP A 40 -4.07 -10.72 -9.06
C TRP A 40 -5.21 -11.23 -9.94
N LYS A 41 -4.96 -11.51 -11.21
CA LYS A 41 -5.96 -12.09 -12.12
C LYS A 41 -5.67 -13.58 -12.31
N VAL A 42 -6.43 -14.40 -11.61
CA VAL A 42 -6.24 -15.84 -11.49
C VAL A 42 -7.09 -16.55 -12.54
N ARG A 43 -6.56 -17.62 -13.12
CA ARG A 43 -7.22 -18.48 -14.09
C ARG A 43 -7.20 -19.93 -13.63
N LEU A 44 -8.33 -20.62 -13.83
CA LEU A 44 -8.42 -22.08 -13.71
C LEU A 44 -8.75 -22.67 -15.07
N SER A 45 -7.91 -23.58 -15.54
CA SER A 45 -8.15 -24.39 -16.73
C SER A 45 -8.43 -25.84 -16.35
N VAL A 46 -9.51 -26.38 -16.90
CA VAL A 46 -9.96 -27.77 -16.68
C VAL A 46 -9.99 -28.50 -18.00
N THR A 47 -9.19 -29.55 -18.11
CA THR A 47 -9.17 -30.43 -19.28
C THR A 47 -9.94 -31.71 -18.98
N ASP A 48 -10.90 -32.09 -19.84
CA ASP A 48 -11.63 -33.34 -19.70
C ASP A 48 -10.90 -34.56 -20.28
N ASP A 49 -11.53 -35.74 -20.27
CA ASP A 49 -10.94 -36.98 -20.79
C ASP A 49 -10.91 -37.06 -22.32
N GLN A 50 -11.61 -36.16 -23.01
CA GLN A 50 -11.59 -36.01 -24.46
C GLN A 50 -10.58 -34.94 -24.91
N GLY A 51 -9.90 -34.28 -23.97
CA GLY A 51 -8.93 -33.21 -24.25
C GLY A 51 -9.58 -31.85 -24.49
N MET A 52 -10.87 -31.67 -24.17
CA MET A 52 -11.51 -30.36 -24.24
C MET A 52 -11.15 -29.55 -22.99
N VAL A 53 -10.81 -28.27 -23.20
CA VAL A 53 -10.41 -27.34 -22.14
C VAL A 53 -11.52 -26.32 -21.89
N SER A 54 -11.85 -26.10 -20.62
CA SER A 54 -12.69 -25.00 -20.16
C SER A 54 -11.88 -24.13 -19.21
N THR A 55 -12.02 -22.81 -19.35
CA THR A 55 -11.24 -21.83 -18.58
C THR A 55 -12.18 -20.84 -17.90
N GLU A 56 -11.86 -20.46 -16.66
CA GLU A 56 -12.54 -19.40 -15.91
C GLU A 56 -11.49 -18.46 -15.29
N GLU A 57 -11.78 -17.16 -15.24
CA GLU A 57 -10.88 -16.13 -14.71
C GLU A 57 -11.56 -15.31 -13.61
N THR A 58 -10.80 -14.90 -12.59
CA THR A 58 -11.31 -14.04 -11.52
C THR A 58 -10.25 -13.07 -10.99
N TRP A 59 -10.71 -11.94 -10.46
CA TRP A 59 -9.84 -10.96 -9.81
C TRP A 59 -9.79 -11.19 -8.31
N VAL A 60 -8.57 -11.25 -7.77
CA VAL A 60 -8.28 -11.31 -6.34
C VAL A 60 -7.57 -10.02 -5.93
N TYR A 61 -8.13 -9.32 -4.94
CA TYR A 61 -7.59 -8.08 -4.39
C TYR A 61 -7.06 -8.33 -2.98
N VAL A 62 -5.76 -8.14 -2.79
CA VAL A 62 -5.10 -8.35 -1.49
C VAL A 62 -4.71 -7.00 -0.90
N ASN A 63 -5.25 -6.68 0.28
CA ASN A 63 -4.98 -5.43 0.96
C ASN A 63 -3.91 -5.60 2.05
N ALA A 64 -3.03 -4.61 2.21
CA ALA A 64 -2.10 -4.54 3.35
C ALA A 64 -2.55 -3.48 4.35
N ARG A 65 -2.20 -3.71 5.62
CA ARG A 65 -2.31 -2.72 6.69
C ARG A 65 -1.08 -2.81 7.57
N ALA A 66 -0.42 -1.67 7.77
CA ALA A 66 0.64 -1.52 8.76
C ALA A 66 0.17 -0.52 9.84
N ILE A 67 0.60 -0.76 11.08
CA ILE A 67 0.37 0.14 12.20
C ILE A 67 1.70 0.31 12.92
N TRP A 68 2.12 1.56 13.04
CA TRP A 68 3.23 1.94 13.91
C TRP A 68 2.69 2.65 15.13
N SER A 69 3.33 2.47 16.28
CA SER A 69 2.90 3.02 17.56
C SER A 69 4.12 3.47 18.36
N ASN A 70 3.92 4.40 19.29
CA ASN A 70 4.99 5.00 20.10
C ASN A 70 6.09 5.63 19.24
N LEU A 71 5.69 6.43 18.25
CA LEU A 71 6.62 7.19 17.43
C LEU A 71 7.16 8.37 18.24
N GLU A 72 8.49 8.47 18.35
CA GLU A 72 9.16 9.61 18.96
C GLU A 72 9.92 10.38 17.88
N ILE A 73 9.58 11.66 17.75
CA ILE A 73 10.20 12.60 16.81
C ILE A 73 10.64 13.80 17.63
N GLY A 74 11.90 14.19 17.47
CA GLY A 74 12.47 15.33 18.17
C GLY A 74 11.84 16.65 17.73
N ARG A 75 12.09 17.71 18.50
CA ARG A 75 11.72 19.07 18.11
C ARG A 75 12.51 19.53 16.89
N ASN A 76 11.83 20.13 15.91
CA ASN A 76 12.48 20.85 14.83
C ASN A 76 13.17 22.12 15.39
N ASN A 77 14.45 22.29 15.06
CA ASN A 77 15.25 23.43 15.53
C ASN A 77 16.15 23.94 14.39
N SER A 78 16.89 25.02 14.63
CA SER A 78 17.70 25.68 13.58
C SER A 78 18.79 24.80 12.96
N ALA A 79 19.15 23.69 13.63
CA ALA A 79 20.20 22.77 13.22
C ALA A 79 19.66 21.46 12.63
N ASP A 80 18.47 21.02 13.05
CA ASP A 80 17.93 19.69 12.73
C ASP A 80 16.46 19.75 12.29
N ASN A 81 16.14 19.00 11.23
CA ASN A 81 14.78 18.73 10.78
C ASN A 81 14.45 17.24 11.01
N PRO A 82 14.03 16.86 12.23
CA PRO A 82 13.81 15.46 12.58
C PRO A 82 12.62 14.89 11.80
N ARG A 83 12.81 13.69 11.22
CA ARG A 83 11.79 12.97 10.46
C ARG A 83 11.88 11.48 10.74
N GLN A 84 10.78 10.76 10.51
CA GLN A 84 10.73 9.30 10.55
C GLN A 84 10.26 8.80 9.19
N GLU A 85 10.94 7.78 8.69
CA GLU A 85 10.67 7.20 7.37
C GLU A 85 10.13 5.79 7.56
N PHE A 86 9.04 5.48 6.85
CA PHE A 86 8.40 4.18 6.86
C PHE A 86 8.24 3.67 5.44
N THR A 87 8.69 2.45 5.20
CA THR A 87 8.49 1.78 3.92
C THR A 87 7.23 0.94 3.98
N ALA A 88 6.26 1.24 3.11
CA ALA A 88 5.09 0.38 2.92
C ALA A 88 5.49 -0.80 2.00
N PRO A 89 5.12 -2.05 2.33
CA PRO A 89 5.43 -3.22 1.50
C PRO A 89 4.44 -3.32 0.32
N LEU A 90 4.39 -2.28 -0.51
CA LEU A 90 3.50 -2.17 -1.64
C LEU A 90 4.33 -2.30 -2.91
N THR A 91 3.88 -3.16 -3.81
CA THR A 91 4.45 -3.29 -5.15
C THR A 91 3.51 -2.59 -6.12
N TYR A 92 4.09 -1.79 -7.01
CA TYR A 92 3.40 -1.22 -8.15
C TYR A 92 4.10 -1.70 -9.40
N ASP A 93 3.44 -2.57 -10.17
CA ASP A 93 3.94 -3.04 -11.46
C ASP A 93 2.83 -2.94 -12.49
N PHE A 94 2.91 -1.89 -13.30
CA PHE A 94 1.92 -1.61 -14.33
C PHE A 94 1.96 -2.64 -15.45
N GLU A 95 3.14 -3.10 -15.84
CA GLU A 95 3.38 -4.00 -16.98
C GLU A 95 2.82 -5.41 -16.70
N ASN A 96 2.85 -5.84 -15.44
CA ASN A 96 2.30 -7.12 -15.00
C ASN A 96 0.92 -6.96 -14.30
N SER A 97 0.25 -5.81 -14.52
CA SER A 97 -1.08 -5.46 -13.97
C SER A 97 -1.22 -5.59 -12.45
N HIS A 98 -0.12 -5.52 -11.71
CA HIS A 98 -0.10 -5.51 -10.25
C HIS A 98 -0.22 -4.06 -9.77
N LYS A 99 -1.47 -3.56 -9.79
CA LYS A 99 -1.74 -2.14 -9.51
C LYS A 99 -2.08 -1.92 -8.05
N LEU A 100 -1.62 -0.78 -7.54
CA LEU A 100 -2.05 -0.24 -6.26
C LEU A 100 -3.18 0.76 -6.48
N ASN A 101 -4.42 0.36 -6.19
CA ASN A 101 -5.57 1.24 -6.36
C ASN A 101 -5.53 2.46 -5.43
N GLN A 102 -5.17 2.23 -4.17
CA GLN A 102 -5.17 3.27 -3.14
C GLN A 102 -4.14 2.96 -2.05
N PHE A 103 -3.39 3.98 -1.67
CA PHE A 103 -2.58 4.02 -0.46
C PHE A 103 -3.15 5.06 0.49
N LYS A 104 -3.56 4.63 1.69
CA LYS A 104 -4.13 5.53 2.70
C LYS A 104 -3.30 5.44 3.98
N THR A 105 -2.93 6.60 4.50
CA THR A 105 -2.27 6.76 5.79
C THR A 105 -3.14 7.58 6.74
N ARG A 106 -3.00 7.30 8.03
CA ARG A 106 -3.60 8.08 9.11
C ARG A 106 -2.52 8.25 10.17
N LEU A 107 -2.09 9.49 10.37
CA LEU A 107 -1.18 9.89 11.44
C LEU A 107 -2.00 10.56 12.54
N VAL A 108 -1.84 10.10 13.78
CA VAL A 108 -2.49 10.69 14.96
C VAL A 108 -1.39 11.14 15.91
N TYR A 109 -1.41 12.40 16.31
CA TYR A 109 -0.40 13.00 17.19
C TYR A 109 -1.01 14.13 18.04
N PRO A 110 -0.47 14.42 19.24
CA PRO A 110 -1.02 15.44 20.14
C PRO A 110 -0.87 16.84 19.55
N LYS A 111 -1.88 17.69 19.76
CA LYS A 111 -1.85 19.09 19.30
C LYS A 111 -0.78 19.92 19.99
N GLU A 112 -0.51 19.63 21.26
CA GLU A 112 0.47 20.35 22.06
C GLU A 112 1.66 19.42 22.41
N ASP A 113 2.87 19.96 22.33
CA ASP A 113 4.07 19.38 22.91
C ASP A 113 4.22 19.91 24.35
N PRO A 114 4.32 19.02 25.36
CA PRO A 114 4.49 19.43 26.76
C PRO A 114 5.78 20.22 27.02
N GLY A 115 6.71 20.29 26.07
CA GLY A 115 7.93 21.07 26.16
C GLY A 115 8.79 20.64 27.33
N SER A 116 9.15 21.57 28.22
CA SER A 116 9.94 21.24 29.42
C SER A 116 9.10 20.63 30.56
N GLY A 117 7.81 20.39 30.35
CA GLY A 117 6.87 19.94 31.39
C GLY A 117 6.53 21.02 32.42
N ILE A 118 6.81 22.29 32.10
CA ILE A 118 6.48 23.45 32.93
C ILE A 118 5.23 24.10 32.34
N PRO A 119 4.17 24.35 33.15
CA PRO A 119 2.97 25.02 32.67
C PRO A 119 3.27 26.36 32.00
N GLY A 120 2.75 26.58 30.80
CA GLY A 120 2.98 27.77 29.97
C GLY A 120 4.17 27.67 29.02
N THR A 121 4.78 26.48 28.87
CA THR A 121 5.86 26.22 27.91
C THR A 121 5.44 25.26 26.79
N GLU A 122 4.15 24.90 26.76
CA GLU A 122 3.53 24.10 25.72
C GLU A 122 3.68 24.81 24.37
N GLN A 123 3.88 24.02 23.31
CA GLN A 123 4.00 24.52 21.95
C GLN A 123 3.08 23.73 21.03
N ASP A 124 2.50 24.38 20.04
CA ASP A 124 1.68 23.71 19.04
C ASP A 124 2.56 22.78 18.19
N ASN A 125 2.16 21.51 18.11
CA ASN A 125 2.77 20.53 17.24
C ASN A 125 2.23 20.66 15.82
N ARG A 126 3.15 20.56 14.87
CA ARG A 126 2.82 20.43 13.46
C ARG A 126 3.62 19.29 12.86
N MET A 127 2.91 18.34 12.25
CA MET A 127 3.50 17.28 11.44
C MET A 127 2.92 17.32 10.03
N ASP A 128 3.75 16.90 9.09
CA ASP A 128 3.37 16.73 7.69
C ASP A 128 3.77 15.33 7.22
N LEU A 129 2.99 14.77 6.30
CA LEU A 129 3.28 13.52 5.63
C LEU A 129 3.82 13.79 4.23
N TYR A 130 4.82 13.03 3.85
CA TYR A 130 5.42 13.02 2.51
C TYR A 130 5.47 11.58 2.02
N PHE A 131 5.04 11.35 0.80
CA PHE A 131 5.17 10.07 0.11
C PHE A 131 6.22 10.19 -0.98
N TYR A 132 7.13 9.22 -0.99
CA TYR A 132 8.17 9.09 -2.00
C TYR A 132 8.02 7.74 -2.71
N ASN A 133 8.41 7.68 -3.99
CA ASN A 133 8.54 6.42 -4.72
C ASN A 133 9.91 5.75 -4.42
N GLU A 134 10.20 4.63 -5.08
CA GLU A 134 11.47 3.91 -4.90
C GLU A 134 12.72 4.66 -5.42
N THR A 135 12.53 5.70 -6.24
CA THR A 135 13.61 6.54 -6.78
C THR A 135 13.84 7.82 -5.96
N ASP A 136 13.19 7.94 -4.79
CA ASP A 136 13.23 9.10 -3.89
C ASP A 136 12.59 10.37 -4.48
N GLU A 137 11.70 10.21 -5.47
CA GLU A 137 10.88 11.30 -6.01
C GLU A 137 9.61 11.48 -5.17
N GLU A 138 9.31 12.73 -4.80
CA GLU A 138 8.11 13.05 -4.03
C GLU A 138 6.86 12.87 -4.88
N VAL A 139 5.96 12.00 -4.43
CA VAL A 139 4.68 11.71 -5.08
C VAL A 139 3.58 12.65 -4.56
N ARG A 140 3.57 12.91 -3.24
CA ARG A 140 2.52 13.70 -2.58
C ARG A 140 2.95 14.15 -1.20
N ASN A 141 2.50 15.32 -0.76
CA ASN A 141 2.70 15.79 0.60
C ASN A 141 1.47 16.51 1.19
N SER A 142 1.49 16.73 2.51
CA SER A 142 0.45 17.47 3.25
C SER A 142 0.86 18.86 3.73
N SER A 143 2.04 19.36 3.34
CA SER A 143 2.62 20.60 3.89
C SER A 143 1.74 21.84 3.69
N SER A 144 0.90 21.85 2.65
CA SER A 144 -0.04 22.93 2.37
C SER A 144 -1.31 22.90 3.21
N ASN A 145 -1.56 21.83 3.97
CA ASN A 145 -2.77 21.70 4.78
C ASN A 145 -2.73 22.68 5.95
N SER A 146 -3.87 23.32 6.25
CA SER A 146 -4.02 24.04 7.51
C SER A 146 -4.24 23.07 8.68
N ASP A 147 -4.03 23.54 9.90
CA ASP A 147 -4.21 22.71 11.09
C ASP A 147 -5.67 22.26 11.25
N GLU A 148 -6.63 23.08 10.83
CA GLU A 148 -8.06 22.72 10.78
C GLU A 148 -8.36 21.59 9.80
N GLN A 149 -7.51 21.40 8.77
CA GLN A 149 -7.63 20.30 7.81
C GLN A 149 -6.98 19.00 8.32
N GLN A 150 -6.26 19.03 9.44
CA GLN A 150 -5.60 17.87 10.04
C GLN A 150 -6.50 17.15 11.05
N THR A 151 -7.77 16.95 10.71
CA THR A 151 -8.72 16.24 11.56
C THR A 151 -9.65 15.37 10.72
N ASP A 152 -10.01 14.21 11.25
CA ASP A 152 -11.01 13.32 10.69
C ASP A 152 -12.19 13.14 11.66
N SER A 153 -13.26 12.47 11.22
CA SER A 153 -14.49 12.33 12.01
C SER A 153 -14.31 11.62 13.35
N ASP A 154 -13.25 10.82 13.48
CA ASP A 154 -12.98 9.94 14.62
C ASP A 154 -11.74 10.44 15.39
N CYS A 155 -11.45 11.74 15.29
CA CYS A 155 -10.31 12.38 15.94
C CYS A 155 -10.69 12.93 17.31
N SER A 156 -9.86 12.68 18.33
CA SER A 156 -10.04 13.26 19.66
C SER A 156 -9.68 14.74 19.66
N GLU A 157 -10.30 15.53 20.54
CA GLU A 157 -10.07 16.98 20.64
C GLU A 157 -8.61 17.36 20.96
N ASP A 158 -7.86 16.50 21.64
CA ASP A 158 -6.46 16.71 22.04
C ASP A 158 -5.44 16.36 20.94
N ASN A 159 -5.88 15.78 19.81
CA ASN A 159 -5.01 15.29 18.75
C ASN A 159 -5.30 15.94 17.39
N TYR A 160 -4.29 15.99 16.54
CA TYR A 160 -4.48 16.05 15.09
C TYR A 160 -4.55 14.63 14.53
N CYS A 161 -5.41 14.43 13.53
CA CYS A 161 -5.58 13.17 12.81
C CYS A 161 -5.46 13.44 11.31
N LEU A 162 -4.22 13.53 10.85
CA LEU A 162 -3.90 13.78 9.46
C LEU A 162 -4.12 12.50 8.64
N THR A 163 -5.03 12.58 7.68
CA THR A 163 -5.25 11.51 6.69
C THR A 163 -4.74 11.95 5.32
N MET A 164 -3.94 11.10 4.69
CA MET A 164 -3.49 11.32 3.31
C MET A 164 -3.73 10.08 2.47
N THR A 165 -4.29 10.27 1.28
CA THR A 165 -4.63 9.21 0.34
C THR A 165 -3.99 9.51 -1.01
N SER A 166 -3.25 8.53 -1.53
CA SER A 166 -2.75 8.51 -2.91
C SER A 166 -3.40 7.37 -3.67
N SER A 167 -3.49 7.54 -4.98
CA SER A 167 -4.12 6.62 -5.92
C SER A 167 -3.15 6.26 -7.02
N THR A 168 -3.52 5.28 -7.86
CA THR A 168 -2.79 4.91 -9.09
C THR A 168 -2.36 6.12 -9.92
N GLY A 169 -3.15 7.20 -9.95
CA GLY A 169 -2.82 8.40 -10.72
C GLY A 169 -1.59 9.14 -10.18
N ASP A 170 -1.45 9.24 -8.86
CA ASP A 170 -0.33 9.90 -8.21
C ASP A 170 1.00 9.13 -8.46
N PHE A 171 0.94 7.80 -8.52
CA PHE A 171 2.10 6.94 -8.78
C PHE A 171 2.45 6.73 -10.26
N ARG A 172 1.65 7.25 -11.20
CA ARG A 172 1.91 7.07 -12.65
C ARG A 172 2.80 8.16 -13.24
N THR A 173 2.91 9.28 -12.56
CA THR A 173 3.63 10.46 -13.05
C THR A 173 5.10 10.49 -12.64
N HIS A 174 5.52 9.51 -11.84
CA HIS A 174 6.83 9.32 -11.22
C HIS A 174 7.18 7.83 -11.24
#